data_AF-A0A2A5A961-F1
#
_entry.id   AF-A0A2A5A961-F1
#
_cell.length_a   1.000
_cell.length_b   1.000
_cell.length_c   1.000
_cell.angle_alpha   90.00
_cell.angle_beta   90.00
_cell.angle_gamma   90.00
#
_symmetry.space_group_name_H-M   'P 1'
#
loop_
_entity.id
_entity.type
_entity.pdbx_description
1 polymer ?
#
loop_
_entity_poly.entity_id
_entity_poly.type
_entity_poly.pdbx_seq_one_letter_code
_entity_poly.pdbx_strand_id
1 'polypeptide(L)'
;MFGLIKDVVGLGGANRIEDVRVVQLLLNLTRGSSRQIEVDGRMGCHTMNRLNDFQFREMSRAPIGMKMDPKSTVIRALTDQLPIKLTGSVGKEGRNAEVDVKVVQTLLNLALKGKLKGPLVIDGKAGRTSSRTIDAILMFQRDLLNARKPDGRIDVGGKTLNKLLVVSGLGGDSKLGGKESVLKKIIPAAPVATGLTSLSPELFQDQLRKKITEYEGRVPFIYLDSVGLPTIGEGHLIAKLSDALEVKFINESGRVATADEIKEDYMSVLSAGKKLSDIDAKNMGYKYYKRYTKLTVQDVEIDRLTKGHIASFERKLKAQYPQFGGFPDNVKYALFDMIFNLGPSGLKNKFPKFNKAIKENDWATAADESHRTKIQEPRNTYVYNLLKSLVPQM
;
A
#
# COMPACT_ATOMS: atom_id res chain seq x y z
N MET A 1 -7.63 -3.08 -23.01
CA MET A 1 -6.63 -2.25 -22.31
C MET A 1 -5.79 -3.15 -21.41
N PHE A 2 -4.74 -3.77 -21.95
CA PHE A 2 -3.81 -4.62 -21.19
C PHE A 2 -2.37 -4.14 -21.50
N GLY A 3 -1.51 -3.99 -20.49
CA GLY A 3 -0.07 -3.74 -20.67
C GLY A 3 0.49 -2.37 -20.23
N LEU A 4 -0.25 -1.56 -19.46
CA LEU A 4 0.25 -0.30 -18.90
C LEU A 4 1.38 -0.49 -17.89
N ILE A 5 1.27 -1.53 -17.06
CA ILE A 5 2.32 -2.01 -16.16
C ILE A 5 2.57 -3.49 -16.43
N LYS A 6 3.81 -3.95 -16.24
CA LYS A 6 4.21 -5.33 -16.50
C LYS A 6 4.04 -6.24 -15.28
N ASP A 7 4.29 -5.71 -14.09
CA ASP A 7 4.18 -6.43 -12.83
C ASP A 7 3.28 -5.69 -11.82
N VAL A 8 2.97 -6.37 -10.71
CA VAL A 8 2.18 -5.79 -9.63
C VAL A 8 2.93 -4.62 -8.98
N VAL A 9 2.26 -3.48 -8.85
CA VAL A 9 2.76 -2.26 -8.20
C VAL A 9 1.98 -2.02 -6.90
N GLY A 10 2.65 -1.60 -5.83
CA GLY A 10 2.05 -1.40 -4.51
C GLY A 10 2.50 -2.44 -3.50
N LEU A 11 1.68 -2.66 -2.47
CA LEU A 11 2.04 -3.52 -1.34
C LEU A 11 2.32 -4.96 -1.79
N GLY A 12 3.54 -5.45 -1.51
CA GLY A 12 3.97 -6.81 -1.86
C GLY A 12 4.13 -7.06 -3.37
N GLY A 13 4.06 -6.02 -4.20
CA GLY A 13 4.32 -6.10 -5.63
C GLY A 13 5.82 -6.09 -5.97
N ALA A 14 6.15 -6.46 -7.20
CA ALA A 14 7.53 -6.40 -7.71
C ALA A 14 8.07 -4.96 -7.76
N ASN A 15 7.16 -3.97 -7.83
CA ASN A 15 7.50 -2.54 -7.73
C ASN A 15 8.63 -2.11 -8.67
N ARG A 16 8.60 -2.63 -9.90
CA ARG A 16 9.54 -2.22 -10.94
C ARG A 16 9.47 -0.71 -11.10
N ILE A 17 10.61 -0.05 -11.05
CA ILE A 17 10.75 1.41 -11.18
C ILE A 17 9.88 1.95 -12.32
N GLU A 18 9.89 1.23 -13.44
CA GLU A 18 9.16 1.59 -14.64
C GLU A 18 7.64 1.48 -14.54
N ASP A 19 7.13 0.52 -13.77
CA ASP A 19 5.70 0.34 -13.53
C ASP A 19 5.23 1.31 -12.44
N VAL A 20 6.06 1.54 -11.41
CA VAL A 20 5.79 2.52 -10.35
C VAL A 20 5.66 3.93 -10.92
N ARG A 21 6.54 4.32 -11.85
CA ARG A 21 6.41 5.61 -12.54
C ARG A 21 5.10 5.74 -13.28
N VAL A 22 4.66 4.69 -13.98
CA VAL A 22 3.36 4.69 -14.67
C VAL A 22 2.23 4.90 -13.67
N VAL A 23 2.25 4.20 -12.54
CA VAL A 23 1.25 4.38 -11.47
C VAL A 23 1.29 5.77 -10.87
N GLN A 24 2.47 6.34 -10.60
CA GLN A 24 2.62 7.71 -10.07
C GLN A 24 2.06 8.76 -11.03
N LEU A 25 2.38 8.64 -12.33
CA LEU A 25 1.83 9.49 -13.39
C LEU A 25 0.30 9.44 -13.39
N LEU A 26 -0.24 8.23 -13.39
CA LEU A 26 -1.66 7.94 -13.42
C LEU A 26 -2.40 8.49 -12.19
N LEU A 27 -1.87 8.26 -10.99
CA LEU A 27 -2.42 8.75 -9.73
C LEU A 27 -2.46 10.28 -9.65
N ASN A 28 -1.48 10.97 -10.24
CA ASN A 28 -1.44 12.43 -10.32
C ASN A 28 -2.55 13.04 -11.18
N LEU A 29 -3.23 12.24 -12.00
CA LEU A 29 -4.36 12.68 -12.84
C LEU A 29 -5.73 12.44 -12.20
N THR A 30 -5.79 11.78 -11.05
CA THR A 30 -7.05 11.45 -10.37
C THR A 30 -7.68 12.68 -9.72
N ARG A 31 -9.02 12.80 -9.77
CA ARG A 31 -9.77 13.94 -9.22
C ARG A 31 -9.53 14.07 -7.70
N GLY A 32 -9.57 15.31 -7.18
CA GLY A 32 -9.44 15.60 -5.74
C GLY A 32 -8.04 15.49 -5.14
N SER A 33 -7.00 15.38 -5.97
CA SER A 33 -5.60 15.40 -5.52
C SER A 33 -5.10 16.83 -5.28
N SER A 34 -4.93 17.24 -4.01
CA SER A 34 -4.44 18.58 -3.64
C SER A 34 -2.94 18.81 -3.86
N ARG A 35 -2.15 17.73 -3.95
CA ARG A 35 -0.69 17.77 -4.17
C ARG A 35 -0.24 16.65 -5.09
N GLN A 36 0.68 16.94 -6.01
CA GLN A 36 1.27 15.92 -6.87
C GLN A 36 2.28 15.09 -6.10
N ILE A 37 2.29 13.78 -6.36
CA ILE A 37 3.35 12.87 -5.94
C ILE A 37 4.48 12.90 -6.96
N GLU A 38 5.71 12.73 -6.49
CA GLU A 38 6.88 12.66 -7.35
C GLU A 38 6.81 11.43 -8.28
N VAL A 39 7.38 11.54 -9.48
CA VAL A 39 7.43 10.46 -10.48
C VAL A 39 8.85 9.89 -10.51
N ASP A 40 9.30 9.39 -9.37
CA ASP A 40 10.67 8.92 -9.15
C ASP A 40 10.82 7.40 -9.42
N GLY A 41 9.71 6.67 -9.48
CA GLY A 41 9.68 5.21 -9.57
C GLY A 41 9.88 4.49 -8.24
N ARG A 42 9.75 5.20 -7.10
CA ARG A 42 9.82 4.63 -5.76
C ARG A 42 8.42 4.47 -5.16
N MET A 43 8.16 3.29 -4.60
CA MET A 43 6.95 3.07 -3.79
C MET A 43 7.13 3.59 -2.36
N GLY A 44 7.27 4.91 -2.23
CA GLY A 44 7.30 5.60 -0.94
C GLY A 44 5.92 5.80 -0.33
N CYS A 45 5.87 6.31 0.90
CA CYS A 45 4.64 6.55 1.65
C CYS A 45 3.63 7.44 0.89
N HIS A 46 4.11 8.47 0.17
CA HIS A 46 3.23 9.35 -0.61
C HIS A 46 2.57 8.61 -1.78
N THR A 47 3.30 7.76 -2.51
CA THR A 47 2.76 6.94 -3.59
C THR A 47 1.78 5.90 -3.07
N MET A 48 2.11 5.26 -1.94
CA MET A 48 1.27 4.25 -1.28
C MET A 48 -0.05 4.85 -0.76
N ASN A 49 0.02 6.00 -0.07
CA ASN A 49 -1.17 6.68 0.44
C ASN A 49 -2.07 7.11 -0.72
N ARG A 50 -1.49 7.69 -1.78
CA ARG A 50 -2.24 8.13 -2.96
C ARG A 50 -2.90 6.96 -3.68
N LEU A 51 -2.22 5.81 -3.79
CA LEU A 51 -2.80 4.59 -4.34
C LEU A 51 -3.98 4.09 -3.50
N ASN A 52 -3.81 4.08 -2.18
CA ASN A 52 -4.86 3.68 -1.24
C ASN A 52 -6.08 4.63 -1.32
N ASP A 53 -5.86 5.94 -1.32
CA ASP A 53 -6.91 6.96 -1.43
C ASP A 53 -7.68 6.83 -2.74
N PHE A 54 -6.99 6.54 -3.85
CA PHE A 54 -7.63 6.28 -5.12
C PHE A 54 -8.50 5.02 -5.07
N GLN A 55 -7.95 3.91 -4.58
CA GLN A 55 -8.70 2.64 -4.46
C GLN A 55 -9.91 2.79 -3.55
N PHE A 56 -9.79 3.56 -2.46
CA PHE A 56 -10.88 3.78 -1.52
C PHE A 56 -12.02 4.60 -2.12
N ARG A 57 -11.72 5.66 -2.89
CA ARG A 57 -12.73 6.54 -3.48
C ARG A 57 -13.49 5.88 -4.62
N GLU A 58 -12.80 5.12 -5.45
CA GLU A 58 -13.30 4.75 -6.78
C GLU A 58 -13.74 3.29 -6.90
N MET A 59 -13.45 2.46 -5.91
CA MET A 59 -13.83 1.05 -5.90
C MET A 59 -15.01 0.84 -4.95
N SER A 60 -16.20 0.51 -5.47
CA SER A 60 -17.39 0.18 -4.66
C SER A 60 -17.27 -1.11 -3.82
N ARG A 61 -16.11 -1.78 -3.87
CA ARG A 61 -15.74 -2.95 -3.05
C ARG A 61 -14.49 -2.60 -2.24
N ALA A 62 -14.35 -3.20 -1.06
CA ALA A 62 -13.25 -2.97 -0.12
C ALA A 62 -11.88 -2.84 -0.82
N PRO A 63 -11.01 -1.92 -0.38
CA PRO A 63 -9.78 -1.58 -1.09
C PRO A 63 -8.92 -2.83 -1.33
N ILE A 64 -8.48 -3.02 -2.57
CA ILE A 64 -7.66 -4.17 -2.98
C ILE A 64 -6.22 -3.96 -2.49
N GLY A 65 -6.02 -4.09 -1.18
CA GLY A 65 -4.73 -4.30 -0.51
C GLY A 65 -3.59 -3.35 -0.88
N MET A 66 -3.85 -2.08 -1.21
CA MET A 66 -2.84 -1.11 -1.63
C MET A 66 -1.96 -1.60 -2.79
N LYS A 67 -2.51 -2.46 -3.66
CA LYS A 67 -1.81 -3.04 -4.81
C LYS A 67 -2.60 -2.85 -6.09
N MET A 68 -1.86 -2.74 -7.18
CA MET A 68 -2.35 -2.54 -8.53
C MET A 68 -1.75 -3.63 -9.42
N ASP A 69 -2.59 -4.60 -9.78
CA ASP A 69 -2.21 -5.69 -10.68
C ASP A 69 -2.42 -5.24 -12.15
N PRO A 70 -1.53 -5.60 -13.09
CA PRO A 70 -1.65 -5.33 -14.52
C PRO A 70 -3.03 -5.59 -15.16
N LYS A 71 -3.80 -6.53 -14.61
CA LYS A 71 -5.15 -6.91 -15.07
C LYS A 71 -6.27 -6.55 -14.08
N SER A 72 -5.95 -5.84 -13.00
CA SER A 72 -6.95 -5.48 -12.00
C SER A 72 -7.97 -4.47 -12.51
N THR A 73 -9.16 -4.54 -11.91
CA THR A 73 -10.21 -3.51 -12.01
C THR A 73 -9.73 -2.14 -11.56
N VAL A 74 -8.68 -2.06 -10.73
CA VAL A 74 -8.08 -0.81 -10.23
C VAL A 74 -7.38 -0.04 -11.35
N ILE A 75 -6.57 -0.70 -12.18
CA ILE A 75 -5.97 -0.06 -13.36
C ILE A 75 -7.07 0.45 -14.27
N ARG A 76 -8.07 -0.40 -14.54
CA ARG A 76 -9.18 -0.05 -15.42
C ARG A 76 -9.96 1.16 -14.89
N ALA A 77 -10.34 1.17 -13.61
CA ALA A 77 -11.03 2.29 -12.99
C ALA A 77 -10.19 3.58 -13.05
N LEU A 78 -8.88 3.47 -12.86
CA LEU A 78 -7.98 4.62 -12.92
C LEU A 78 -7.93 5.19 -14.34
N THR A 79 -7.80 4.32 -15.34
CA THR A 79 -7.79 4.74 -16.74
C THR A 79 -9.14 5.26 -17.23
N ASP A 80 -10.25 4.73 -16.72
CA ASP A 80 -11.61 5.15 -17.07
C ASP A 80 -11.94 6.57 -16.55
N GLN A 81 -11.21 7.04 -15.53
CA GLN A 81 -11.38 8.39 -14.96
C GLN A 81 -10.48 9.46 -15.55
N LEU A 82 -9.50 9.05 -16.36
CA LEU A 82 -8.69 9.99 -17.09
C LEU A 82 -9.63 10.81 -17.99
N PRO A 83 -9.61 12.15 -17.93
CA PRO A 83 -10.35 12.96 -18.88
C PRO A 83 -9.65 12.85 -20.24
N ILE A 84 -9.90 11.75 -20.94
CA ILE A 84 -9.34 11.49 -22.28
C ILE A 84 -9.98 12.44 -23.31
N LYS A 85 -11.03 13.15 -22.92
CA LYS A 85 -11.63 14.26 -23.68
C LYS A 85 -11.04 15.58 -23.20
N LEU A 86 -10.04 16.08 -23.93
CA LEU A 86 -9.50 17.43 -23.74
C LEU A 86 -10.63 18.46 -23.90
N THR A 87 -10.64 19.49 -23.05
CA THR A 87 -11.62 20.60 -23.12
C THR A 87 -11.19 21.69 -24.12
N GLY A 88 -9.92 21.75 -24.47
CA GLY A 88 -9.36 22.63 -25.48
C GLY A 88 -8.05 22.11 -26.06
N SER A 89 -7.51 22.82 -27.04
CA SER A 89 -6.21 22.46 -27.64
C SER A 89 -5.07 22.69 -26.66
N VAL A 90 -4.04 21.85 -26.76
CA VAL A 90 -2.84 21.87 -25.92
C VAL A 90 -1.59 21.96 -26.79
N GLY A 91 -0.59 22.71 -26.35
CA GLY A 91 0.67 22.92 -27.07
C GLY A 91 0.75 24.31 -27.68
N LYS A 92 1.44 24.41 -28.82
CA LYS A 92 1.72 25.69 -29.48
C LYS A 92 0.43 26.42 -29.85
N GLU A 93 0.29 27.66 -29.37
CA GLU A 93 -0.92 28.51 -29.52
C GLU A 93 -2.24 27.81 -29.12
N GLY A 94 -2.15 26.80 -28.26
CA GLY A 94 -3.30 26.11 -27.71
C GLY A 94 -4.04 26.92 -26.64
N ARG A 95 -5.25 26.49 -26.29
CA ARG A 95 -5.96 27.01 -25.10
C ARG A 95 -5.17 26.73 -23.82
N ASN A 96 -4.46 25.61 -23.78
CA ASN A 96 -3.55 25.22 -22.68
C ASN A 96 -4.23 25.27 -21.30
N ALA A 97 -5.47 24.79 -21.22
CA ALA A 97 -6.14 24.63 -19.93
C ALA A 97 -5.30 23.69 -19.04
N GLU A 98 -5.08 24.09 -17.78
CA GLU A 98 -4.14 23.41 -16.88
C GLU A 98 -4.37 21.90 -16.80
N VAL A 99 -5.63 21.47 -16.66
CA VAL A 99 -6.01 20.06 -16.58
C VAL A 99 -5.68 19.31 -17.88
N ASP A 100 -6.00 19.90 -19.04
CA ASP A 100 -5.71 19.32 -20.35
C ASP A 100 -4.19 19.18 -20.58
N VAL A 101 -3.42 20.18 -20.13
CA VAL A 101 -1.96 20.14 -20.22
C VAL A 101 -1.38 19.02 -19.36
N LYS A 102 -1.87 18.83 -18.12
CA LYS A 102 -1.41 17.73 -17.25
C LYS A 102 -1.69 16.35 -17.86
N VAL A 103 -2.85 16.18 -18.50
CA VAL A 103 -3.18 14.96 -19.26
C VAL A 103 -2.17 14.75 -20.38
N VAL A 104 -1.93 15.78 -21.21
CA VAL A 104 -1.00 15.69 -22.34
C VAL A 104 0.44 15.41 -21.88
N GLN A 105 0.93 16.10 -20.84
CA GLN A 105 2.26 15.85 -20.27
C GLN A 105 2.41 14.40 -19.81
N THR A 106 1.35 13.84 -19.21
CA THR A 106 1.34 12.44 -18.80
C THR A 106 1.35 11.48 -20.00
N LEU A 107 0.50 11.71 -21.00
CA LEU A 107 0.47 10.90 -22.22
C LEU A 107 1.82 10.95 -22.98
N LEU A 108 2.46 12.11 -23.04
CA LEU A 108 3.78 12.26 -23.66
C LEU A 108 4.86 11.51 -22.87
N ASN A 109 4.83 11.57 -21.53
CA ASN A 109 5.75 10.80 -20.69
C ASN A 109 5.60 9.29 -20.90
N LEU A 110 4.37 8.80 -21.09
CA LEU A 110 4.10 7.40 -21.40
C LEU A 110 4.56 7.04 -22.82
N ALA A 111 4.18 7.83 -23.83
CA ALA A 111 4.42 7.53 -25.23
C ALA A 111 5.88 7.73 -25.69
N LEU A 112 6.63 8.63 -25.04
CA LEU A 112 8.03 8.94 -25.36
C LEU A 112 9.01 8.41 -24.32
N LYS A 113 8.61 7.37 -23.59
CA LYS A 113 9.44 6.68 -22.60
C LYS A 113 10.81 6.33 -23.17
N GLY A 114 11.88 6.76 -22.49
CA GLY A 114 13.27 6.56 -22.91
C GLY A 114 13.77 7.44 -24.06
N LYS A 115 12.89 8.25 -24.69
CA LYS A 115 13.28 9.20 -25.76
C LYS A 115 13.48 10.63 -25.25
N LEU A 116 12.79 11.01 -24.18
CA LEU A 116 12.96 12.31 -23.54
C LEU A 116 14.27 12.37 -22.73
N LYS A 117 14.90 13.55 -22.63
CA LYS A 117 16.05 13.84 -21.74
C LYS A 117 15.64 13.88 -20.25
N GLY A 118 14.75 12.99 -19.82
CA GLY A 118 14.04 13.00 -18.54
C GLY A 118 12.54 13.31 -18.70
N PRO A 119 11.69 12.80 -17.80
CA PRO A 119 10.24 13.03 -17.85
C PRO A 119 9.88 14.52 -17.87
N LEU A 120 8.80 14.86 -18.55
CA LEU A 120 8.13 16.15 -18.41
C LEU A 120 7.58 16.28 -16.99
N VAL A 121 7.76 17.46 -16.40
CA VAL A 121 7.06 17.85 -15.17
C VAL A 121 5.58 18.02 -15.50
N ILE A 122 4.69 17.48 -14.67
CA ILE A 122 3.23 17.52 -14.88
C ILE A 122 2.66 18.81 -14.28
N ASP A 123 3.24 19.96 -14.61
CA ASP A 123 2.89 21.24 -13.98
C ASP A 123 1.64 21.91 -14.57
N GLY A 124 1.05 21.36 -15.64
CA GLY A 124 -0.06 21.97 -16.36
C GLY A 124 0.35 23.18 -17.20
N LYS A 125 1.65 23.39 -17.44
CA LYS A 125 2.19 24.51 -18.23
C LYS A 125 2.77 24.02 -19.54
N ALA A 126 2.05 24.28 -20.63
CA ALA A 126 2.52 23.94 -21.97
C ALA A 126 3.39 25.05 -22.59
N GLY A 127 3.44 26.24 -22.01
CA GLY A 127 3.99 27.43 -22.68
C GLY A 127 3.10 27.88 -23.85
N ARG A 128 3.55 28.86 -24.63
CA ARG A 128 2.78 29.42 -25.76
C ARG A 128 3.35 29.07 -27.12
N THR A 129 4.65 29.32 -27.31
CA THR A 129 5.35 29.11 -28.60
C THR A 129 6.43 28.04 -28.54
N SER A 130 7.13 27.92 -27.40
CA SER A 130 8.16 26.92 -27.14
C SER A 130 8.17 26.56 -25.65
N SER A 131 8.38 25.28 -25.37
CA SER A 131 8.56 24.70 -24.03
C SER A 131 8.99 23.24 -24.17
N ARG A 132 9.44 22.61 -23.08
CA ARG A 132 9.67 21.15 -23.06
C ARG A 132 8.42 20.35 -23.45
N THR A 133 7.23 20.81 -23.07
CA THR A 133 5.97 20.18 -23.43
C THR A 133 5.74 20.28 -24.94
N ILE A 134 5.93 21.47 -25.54
CA ILE A 134 5.77 21.70 -26.99
C ILE A 134 6.82 20.91 -27.78
N ASP A 135 8.07 20.87 -27.31
CA ASP A 135 9.16 20.11 -27.95
C ASP A 135 8.86 18.61 -27.95
N ALA A 136 8.28 18.10 -26.86
CA ALA A 136 7.82 16.71 -26.80
C ALA A 136 6.64 16.44 -27.75
N ILE A 137 5.70 17.39 -27.92
CA ILE A 137 4.62 17.27 -28.92
C ILE A 137 5.21 17.22 -30.33
N LEU A 138 6.14 18.12 -30.65
CA LEU A 138 6.83 18.15 -31.94
C LEU A 138 7.58 16.84 -32.20
N MET A 139 8.31 16.32 -31.20
CA MET A 139 8.98 15.03 -31.27
C MET A 139 8.00 13.89 -31.52
N PHE A 140 6.91 13.83 -30.78
CA PHE A 140 5.88 12.80 -30.95
C PHE A 140 5.28 12.83 -32.36
N GLN A 141 4.91 14.02 -32.84
CA GLN A 141 4.35 14.21 -34.18
C GLN A 141 5.33 13.82 -35.28
N ARG A 142 6.60 14.16 -35.13
CA ARG A 142 7.65 13.77 -36.07
C ARG A 142 7.88 12.26 -36.05
N ASP A 143 8.13 11.69 -34.87
CA ASP A 143 8.72 10.35 -34.73
C ASP A 143 7.68 9.23 -34.68
N LEU A 144 6.45 9.50 -34.21
CA LEU A 144 5.40 8.49 -34.05
C LEU A 144 4.18 8.69 -34.94
N LEU A 145 3.99 9.89 -35.51
CA LEU A 145 2.99 10.16 -36.55
C LEU A 145 3.60 10.32 -37.95
N ASN A 146 4.92 10.33 -38.08
CA ASN A 146 5.62 10.63 -39.35
C ASN A 146 5.14 11.94 -39.99
N ALA A 147 4.81 12.95 -39.17
CA ALA A 147 4.33 14.22 -39.67
C ALA A 147 5.47 14.96 -40.38
N ARG A 148 5.28 15.28 -41.66
CA ARG A 148 6.27 16.02 -42.46
C ARG A 148 6.50 17.45 -41.96
N LYS A 149 5.48 18.06 -41.36
CA LYS A 149 5.53 19.39 -40.74
C LYS A 149 4.84 19.34 -39.38
N PRO A 150 5.55 18.92 -38.32
CA PRO A 150 5.03 18.96 -36.95
C PRO A 150 4.66 20.41 -36.57
N ASP A 151 3.48 20.60 -36.00
CA ASP A 151 2.93 21.92 -35.65
C ASP A 151 3.05 22.23 -34.14
N GLY A 152 3.33 21.21 -33.32
CA GLY A 152 3.50 21.35 -31.87
C GLY A 152 2.18 21.54 -31.13
N ARG A 153 1.03 21.26 -31.77
CA ARG A 153 -0.31 21.43 -31.21
C ARG A 153 -1.09 20.12 -31.21
N ILE A 154 -1.85 19.90 -30.14
CA ILE A 154 -2.76 18.78 -29.97
C ILE A 154 -4.18 19.35 -29.90
N ASP A 155 -4.96 19.11 -30.93
CA ASP A 155 -6.37 19.49 -30.96
C ASP A 155 -7.28 18.40 -30.39
N VAL A 156 -8.43 18.82 -29.85
CA VAL A 156 -9.46 17.93 -29.30
C VAL A 156 -9.94 16.98 -30.40
N GLY A 157 -9.87 15.67 -30.15
CA GLY A 157 -10.24 14.64 -31.13
C GLY A 157 -9.31 14.52 -32.35
N GLY A 158 -8.20 15.27 -32.36
CA GLY A 158 -7.25 15.29 -33.47
C GLY A 158 -6.39 14.03 -33.58
N LYS A 159 -5.72 13.88 -34.73
CA LYS A 159 -4.85 12.72 -35.04
C LYS A 159 -3.77 12.50 -33.99
N THR A 160 -3.17 13.59 -33.51
CA THR A 160 -2.12 13.55 -32.49
C THR A 160 -2.62 12.97 -31.17
N LEU A 161 -3.79 13.44 -30.70
CA LEU A 161 -4.42 12.93 -29.48
C LEU A 161 -4.78 11.45 -29.63
N ASN A 162 -5.42 11.07 -30.74
CA ASN A 162 -5.83 9.68 -30.97
C ASN A 162 -4.63 8.72 -30.98
N LYS A 163 -3.51 9.11 -31.61
CA LYS A 163 -2.28 8.30 -31.61
C LYS A 163 -1.63 8.25 -30.24
N LEU A 164 -1.62 9.36 -29.49
CA LEU A 164 -1.11 9.41 -28.11
C LEU A 164 -1.83 8.41 -27.22
N LEU A 165 -3.16 8.36 -27.31
CA LEU A 165 -3.98 7.43 -26.52
C LEU A 165 -3.67 5.97 -26.87
N VAL A 166 -3.58 5.64 -28.16
CA VAL A 166 -3.25 4.27 -28.61
C VAL A 166 -1.86 3.86 -28.13
N VAL A 167 -0.84 4.69 -28.35
CA VAL A 167 0.55 4.36 -28.00
C VAL A 167 0.76 4.33 -26.48
N SER A 168 0.00 5.12 -25.72
CA SER A 168 0.03 5.10 -24.25
C SER A 168 -0.74 3.92 -23.64
N GLY A 169 -1.33 3.04 -24.46
CA GLY A 169 -2.12 1.90 -24.00
C GLY A 169 -3.51 2.27 -23.47
N LEU A 170 -4.00 3.48 -23.76
CA LEU A 170 -5.29 4.04 -23.31
C LEU A 170 -6.34 4.16 -24.43
N GLY A 171 -5.99 3.79 -25.68
CA GLY A 171 -6.91 3.73 -26.81
C GLY A 171 -7.62 2.37 -26.89
N GLY A 172 -8.94 2.37 -27.09
CA GLY A 172 -9.72 1.16 -27.34
C GLY A 172 -9.45 0.55 -28.73
N ASP A 173 -9.60 -0.76 -28.85
CA ASP A 173 -9.44 -1.53 -30.09
C ASP A 173 -10.44 -1.07 -31.17
N SER A 174 -10.07 -0.06 -31.95
CA SER A 174 -10.80 0.34 -33.15
C SER A 174 -10.38 -0.52 -34.35
N LYS A 175 -10.61 -1.83 -34.23
CA LYS A 175 -10.70 -2.75 -35.37
C LYS A 175 -11.81 -3.77 -35.12
N LEU A 176 -13.05 -3.30 -35.20
CA LEU A 176 -14.17 -3.99 -35.84
C LEU A 176 -15.33 -3.00 -35.88
N GLY A 177 -15.70 -2.60 -37.09
CA GLY A 177 -16.84 -1.74 -37.33
C GLY A 177 -18.14 -2.41 -36.91
N GLY A 178 -19.13 -1.57 -36.59
CA GLY A 178 -20.52 -1.97 -36.49
C GLY A 178 -20.96 -2.39 -35.09
N LYS A 179 -22.01 -1.70 -34.64
CA LYS A 179 -22.89 -2.00 -33.50
C LYS A 179 -22.45 -1.42 -32.14
N GLU A 180 -22.93 -0.21 -31.93
CA GLU A 180 -23.75 0.10 -30.76
C GLU A 180 -24.57 -1.14 -30.32
N SER A 181 -24.10 -1.90 -29.31
CA SER A 181 -24.90 -2.75 -28.39
C SER A 181 -24.05 -3.78 -27.59
N VAL A 182 -23.01 -3.35 -26.85
CA VAL A 182 -22.40 -4.22 -25.81
C VAL A 182 -22.51 -3.62 -24.40
N LEU A 183 -22.76 -2.31 -24.30
CA LEU A 183 -22.96 -1.59 -23.04
C LEU A 183 -24.36 -1.78 -22.41
N LYS A 184 -25.23 -2.66 -22.95
CA LYS A 184 -26.56 -2.97 -22.39
C LYS A 184 -26.87 -4.47 -22.19
N LYS A 185 -25.89 -5.39 -22.30
CA LYS A 185 -26.19 -6.84 -22.19
C LYS A 185 -25.41 -7.65 -21.15
N ILE A 186 -24.69 -7.00 -20.23
CA ILE A 186 -24.21 -7.65 -19.00
C ILE A 186 -24.45 -6.72 -17.81
N ILE A 187 -25.72 -6.40 -17.56
CA ILE A 187 -26.20 -6.01 -16.23
C ILE A 187 -27.60 -6.64 -16.10
N PRO A 188 -27.76 -7.82 -15.47
CA PRO A 188 -29.03 -8.11 -14.83
C PRO A 188 -29.21 -7.05 -13.74
N ALA A 189 -30.34 -6.37 -13.76
CA ALA A 189 -30.76 -5.57 -12.63
C ALA A 189 -30.96 -6.48 -11.40
N ALA A 190 -30.61 -5.94 -10.23
CA ALA A 190 -30.90 -6.36 -8.85
C ALA A 190 -29.84 -7.24 -8.12
N PRO A 191 -29.72 -7.15 -6.78
CA PRO A 191 -30.46 -6.30 -5.84
C PRO A 191 -29.57 -5.29 -5.09
N VAL A 192 -30.22 -4.28 -4.51
CA VAL A 192 -29.72 -3.56 -3.34
C VAL A 192 -29.45 -4.60 -2.25
N ALA A 193 -28.18 -4.80 -1.91
CA ALA A 193 -27.77 -5.68 -0.81
C ALA A 193 -26.82 -4.93 0.13
N THR A 194 -27.38 -4.54 1.26
CA THR A 194 -26.71 -4.34 2.53
C THR A 194 -25.77 -5.52 2.83
N GLY A 195 -24.45 -5.30 2.92
CA GLY A 195 -23.51 -6.33 3.37
C GLY A 195 -22.05 -6.08 2.95
N LEU A 196 -21.25 -5.56 3.87
CA LEU A 196 -19.78 -5.55 3.79
C LEU A 196 -19.28 -7.00 3.73
N THR A 197 -18.70 -7.43 2.60
CA THR A 197 -18.18 -8.80 2.46
C THR A 197 -16.78 -8.90 3.06
N SER A 198 -16.60 -9.81 4.02
CA SER A 198 -15.31 -10.18 4.62
C SER A 198 -14.44 -10.98 3.64
N LEU A 199 -13.13 -10.77 3.67
CA LEU A 199 -12.10 -11.58 3.03
C LEU A 199 -12.21 -13.05 3.45
N SER A 200 -11.66 -13.95 2.64
CA SER A 200 -11.47 -15.33 3.08
C SER A 200 -10.54 -15.37 4.30
N PRO A 201 -10.73 -16.31 5.24
CA PRO A 201 -9.91 -16.40 6.45
C PRO A 201 -8.40 -16.49 6.17
N GLU A 202 -8.01 -17.21 5.12
CA GLU A 202 -6.61 -17.38 4.71
C GLU A 202 -5.99 -16.07 4.23
N LEU A 203 -6.71 -15.34 3.36
CA LEU A 203 -6.24 -14.06 2.84
C LEU A 203 -6.20 -12.99 3.94
N PHE A 204 -7.17 -13.03 4.87
CA PHE A 204 -7.18 -12.16 6.04
C PHE A 204 -5.93 -12.40 6.91
N GLN A 205 -5.62 -13.67 7.20
CA GLN A 205 -4.43 -14.00 7.98
C GLN A 205 -3.13 -13.63 7.26
N ASP A 206 -3.01 -13.89 5.95
CA ASP A 206 -1.82 -13.53 5.19
C ASP A 206 -1.56 -12.01 5.18
N GLN A 207 -2.61 -11.21 4.97
CA GLN A 207 -2.52 -9.75 5.02
C GLN A 207 -2.17 -9.25 6.43
N LEU A 208 -2.80 -9.81 7.45
CA LEU A 208 -2.50 -9.49 8.85
C LEU A 208 -1.02 -9.76 9.17
N ARG A 209 -0.52 -10.94 8.80
CA ARG A 209 0.89 -11.31 9.01
C ARG A 209 1.84 -10.36 8.33
N LYS A 210 1.65 -10.05 7.05
CA LYS A 210 2.50 -9.10 6.32
C LYS A 210 2.59 -7.74 7.01
N LYS A 211 1.47 -7.25 7.56
CA LYS A 211 1.43 -5.99 8.31
C LYS A 211 2.12 -6.07 9.67
N ILE A 212 2.00 -7.19 10.38
CA ILE A 212 2.78 -7.43 11.60
C ILE A 212 4.28 -7.43 11.25
N THR A 213 4.70 -8.16 10.22
CA THR A 213 6.09 -8.20 9.75
C THR A 213 6.63 -6.81 9.40
N GLU A 214 5.82 -5.96 8.75
CA GLU A 214 6.20 -4.59 8.36
C GLU A 214 6.57 -3.71 9.57
N TYR A 215 5.88 -3.88 10.70
CA TYR A 215 6.05 -3.02 11.88
C TYR A 215 6.89 -3.65 13.00
N GLU A 216 6.78 -4.95 13.23
CA GLU A 216 7.52 -5.68 14.27
C GLU A 216 8.87 -6.20 13.76
N GLY A 217 9.02 -6.30 12.42
CA GLY A 217 10.16 -6.96 11.79
C GLY A 217 10.07 -8.48 11.91
N ARG A 218 11.04 -9.16 11.28
CA ARG A 218 11.19 -10.61 11.34
C ARG A 218 12.59 -10.95 11.81
N VAL A 219 12.72 -11.28 13.09
CA VAL A 219 14.02 -11.46 13.75
C VAL A 219 14.22 -12.94 14.10
N PRO A 220 15.12 -13.67 13.43
CA PRO A 220 15.24 -15.11 13.62
C PRO A 220 16.05 -15.49 14.87
N PHE A 221 16.31 -14.57 15.79
CA PHE A 221 17.10 -14.79 17.01
C PHE A 221 16.50 -14.00 18.18
N ILE A 222 16.87 -14.34 19.41
CA ILE A 222 16.36 -13.68 20.61
C ILE A 222 16.90 -12.24 20.69
N TYR A 223 16.05 -11.28 20.99
CA TYR A 223 16.41 -9.89 21.23
C TYR A 223 15.60 -9.31 22.40
N LEU A 224 16.03 -8.19 22.96
CA LEU A 224 15.15 -7.40 23.84
C LEU A 224 14.43 -6.35 23.00
N ASP A 225 13.10 -6.30 23.16
CA ASP A 225 12.27 -5.31 22.49
C ASP A 225 12.45 -3.89 23.06
N SER A 226 11.67 -2.93 22.55
CA SER A 226 11.72 -1.53 22.98
C SER A 226 11.38 -1.27 24.45
N VAL A 227 10.80 -2.26 25.15
CA VAL A 227 10.50 -2.21 26.58
C VAL A 227 11.38 -3.16 27.40
N GLY A 228 12.43 -3.72 26.80
CA GLY A 228 13.43 -4.54 27.48
C GLY A 228 13.00 -6.00 27.69
N LEU A 229 11.98 -6.48 26.98
CA LEU A 229 11.46 -7.84 27.14
C LEU A 229 12.04 -8.80 26.09
N PRO A 230 12.44 -10.02 26.48
CA PRO A 230 12.94 -11.04 25.55
C PRO A 230 11.90 -11.44 24.50
N THR A 231 12.27 -11.32 23.25
CA THR A 231 11.38 -11.43 22.09
C THR A 231 12.09 -12.16 20.95
N ILE A 232 11.32 -12.85 20.08
CA ILE A 232 11.82 -13.48 18.85
C ILE A 232 10.79 -13.40 17.72
N GLY A 233 11.20 -13.61 16.47
CA GLY A 233 10.31 -13.70 15.32
C GLY A 233 9.66 -12.36 14.98
N GLU A 234 8.33 -12.37 14.84
CA GLU A 234 7.49 -11.20 14.55
C GLU A 234 6.84 -10.68 15.86
N GLY A 235 7.67 -10.38 16.86
CA GLY A 235 7.20 -9.88 18.17
C GLY A 235 6.71 -10.96 19.15
N HIS A 236 7.23 -12.19 19.06
CA HIS A 236 6.90 -13.27 19.99
C HIS A 236 7.64 -13.09 21.33
N LEU A 237 6.93 -12.56 22.33
CA LEU A 237 7.42 -12.42 23.70
C LEU A 237 7.70 -13.79 24.32
N ILE A 238 8.94 -14.01 24.77
CA ILE A 238 9.39 -15.18 25.53
C ILE A 238 9.72 -14.73 26.96
N ALA A 239 8.70 -14.44 27.76
CA ALA A 239 8.82 -13.77 29.06
C ALA A 239 9.67 -14.54 30.08
N LYS A 240 9.77 -15.86 29.93
CA LYS A 240 10.55 -16.75 30.79
C LYS A 240 11.25 -17.83 29.97
N LEU A 241 12.28 -18.45 30.56
CA LEU A 241 13.04 -19.53 29.92
C LEU A 241 12.15 -20.68 29.44
N SER A 242 11.08 -21.02 30.17
CA SER A 242 10.16 -22.07 29.72
C SER A 242 9.50 -21.74 28.38
N ASP A 243 9.24 -20.47 28.08
CA ASP A 243 8.67 -20.04 26.80
C ASP A 243 9.71 -20.22 25.68
N ALA A 244 10.98 -19.90 25.96
CA ALA A 244 12.07 -20.12 25.02
C ALA A 244 12.28 -21.61 24.70
N LEU A 245 12.08 -22.49 25.68
CA LEU A 245 12.18 -23.94 25.50
C LEU A 245 11.06 -24.53 24.62
N GLU A 246 9.96 -23.81 24.40
CA GLU A 246 8.89 -24.22 23.48
C GLU A 246 9.17 -23.86 22.01
N VAL A 247 10.23 -23.10 21.75
CA VAL A 247 10.59 -22.62 20.40
C VAL A 247 11.61 -23.57 19.77
N LYS A 248 11.38 -23.91 18.49
CA LYS A 248 12.27 -24.81 17.73
C LYS A 248 13.50 -24.08 17.18
N PHE A 249 14.47 -23.82 18.06
CA PHE A 249 15.77 -23.26 17.69
C PHE A 249 16.65 -24.25 16.92
N ILE A 250 17.49 -23.71 16.05
CA ILE A 250 18.56 -24.41 15.35
C ILE A 250 19.90 -23.69 15.55
N ASN A 251 20.99 -24.44 15.60
CA ASN A 251 22.34 -23.88 15.56
C ASN A 251 22.81 -23.61 14.12
N GLU A 252 24.03 -23.12 13.94
CA GLU A 252 24.60 -22.80 12.62
C GLU A 252 24.63 -23.98 11.64
N SER A 253 24.72 -25.22 12.15
CA SER A 253 24.69 -26.44 11.32
C SER A 253 23.27 -26.88 10.91
N GLY A 254 22.23 -26.17 11.37
CA GLY A 254 20.82 -26.53 11.15
C GLY A 254 20.29 -27.60 12.10
N ARG A 255 21.10 -28.07 13.06
CA ARG A 255 20.69 -29.04 14.09
C ARG A 255 19.77 -28.35 15.09
N VAL A 256 18.71 -29.03 15.50
CA VAL A 256 17.83 -28.60 16.60
C VAL A 256 18.67 -28.37 17.86
N ALA A 257 18.47 -27.20 18.50
CA ALA A 257 19.21 -26.81 19.69
C ALA A 257 18.79 -27.61 20.92
N THR A 258 19.72 -27.86 21.84
CA THR A 258 19.42 -28.49 23.14
C THR A 258 18.85 -27.47 24.13
N ALA A 259 18.24 -27.95 25.21
CA ALA A 259 17.74 -27.08 26.27
C ALA A 259 18.84 -26.19 26.90
N ASP A 260 20.07 -26.72 27.03
CA ASP A 260 21.21 -25.98 27.56
C ASP A 260 21.68 -24.89 26.58
N GLU A 261 21.71 -25.18 25.27
CA GLU A 261 22.04 -24.19 24.24
C GLU A 261 21.00 -23.05 24.22
N ILE A 262 19.71 -23.38 24.31
CA ILE A 262 18.62 -22.38 24.38
C ILE A 262 18.76 -21.52 25.64
N LYS A 263 19.05 -22.14 26.78
CA LYS A 263 19.26 -21.45 28.05
C LYS A 263 20.47 -20.51 27.98
N GLU A 264 21.57 -20.95 27.38
CA GLU A 264 22.76 -20.12 27.21
C GLU A 264 22.45 -18.87 26.38
N ASP A 265 21.82 -19.02 25.21
CA ASP A 265 21.45 -17.90 24.32
C ASP A 265 20.47 -16.93 25.00
N TYR A 266 19.44 -17.47 25.66
CA TYR A 266 18.45 -16.67 26.39
C TYR A 266 19.11 -15.82 27.49
N MET A 267 20.00 -16.42 28.29
CA MET A 267 20.69 -15.73 29.37
C MET A 267 21.76 -14.75 28.85
N SER A 268 22.40 -15.05 27.73
CA SER A 268 23.35 -14.17 27.05
C SER A 268 22.68 -12.87 26.61
N VAL A 269 21.49 -12.95 26.00
CA VAL A 269 20.70 -11.77 25.59
C VAL A 269 20.24 -10.94 26.79
N LEU A 270 19.73 -11.59 27.85
CA LEU A 270 19.36 -10.89 29.09
C LEU A 270 20.55 -10.17 29.73
N SER A 271 21.71 -10.81 29.75
CA SER A 271 22.95 -10.23 30.29
C SER A 271 23.47 -9.09 29.45
N ALA A 272 23.33 -9.17 28.12
CA ALA A 272 23.67 -8.09 27.20
C ALA A 272 22.78 -6.85 27.40
N GLY A 273 21.49 -7.06 27.70
CA GLY A 273 20.55 -5.97 28.03
C GLY A 273 20.91 -5.22 29.30
N LYS A 274 21.33 -5.93 30.36
CA LYS A 274 21.75 -5.31 31.64
C LYS A 274 22.95 -4.37 31.50
N LYS A 275 23.74 -4.50 30.43
CA LYS A 275 24.93 -3.68 30.17
C LYS A 275 24.60 -2.38 29.43
N LEU A 276 23.38 -2.23 28.92
CA LEU A 276 22.96 -1.02 28.20
C LEU A 276 22.32 -0.03 29.15
N SER A 277 22.58 1.25 28.94
CA SER A 277 21.71 2.29 29.49
C SER A 277 20.35 2.24 28.78
N ASP A 278 19.29 2.76 29.42
CA ASP A 278 17.94 2.83 28.83
C ASP A 278 17.91 3.59 27.48
N ILE A 279 18.86 4.51 27.28
CA ILE A 279 19.00 5.30 26.05
C ILE A 279 19.65 4.44 24.96
N ASP A 280 20.69 3.68 25.29
CA ASP A 280 21.39 2.83 24.32
C ASP A 280 20.53 1.66 23.86
N ALA A 281 19.77 1.05 24.77
CA ALA A 281 18.83 -0.04 24.46
C ALA A 281 17.77 0.38 23.44
N LYS A 282 17.26 1.62 23.52
CA LYS A 282 16.27 2.14 22.57
C LYS A 282 16.85 2.43 21.19
N ASN A 283 18.12 2.81 21.11
CA ASN A 283 18.74 3.24 19.85
C ASN A 283 19.35 2.09 19.04
N MET A 284 19.79 1.02 19.69
CA MET A 284 20.52 -0.06 19.03
C MET A 284 19.62 -1.07 18.29
N GLY A 285 18.37 -1.25 18.74
CA GLY A 285 17.39 -2.15 18.15
C GLY A 285 17.79 -3.65 18.19
N TYR A 286 17.03 -4.50 17.50
CA TYR A 286 17.24 -5.96 17.56
C TYR A 286 18.62 -6.40 17.05
N LYS A 287 19.23 -5.67 16.11
CA LYS A 287 20.51 -6.03 15.47
C LYS A 287 21.67 -6.12 16.46
N TYR A 288 21.61 -5.38 17.57
CA TYR A 288 22.63 -5.44 18.61
C TYR A 288 22.74 -6.82 19.25
N TYR A 289 21.61 -7.49 19.46
CA TYR A 289 21.55 -8.76 20.16
C TYR A 289 22.11 -9.93 19.34
N LYS A 290 22.20 -9.78 18.01
CA LYS A 290 22.71 -10.83 17.11
C LYS A 290 24.09 -11.38 17.51
N ARG A 291 24.96 -10.53 18.07
CA ARG A 291 26.31 -10.95 18.50
C ARG A 291 26.33 -11.79 19.78
N TYR A 292 25.20 -11.84 20.48
CA TYR A 292 25.02 -12.55 21.74
C TYR A 292 24.18 -13.82 21.58
N THR A 293 23.78 -14.15 20.34
CA THR A 293 22.98 -15.31 19.99
C THR A 293 23.76 -16.22 19.05
N LYS A 294 23.79 -17.51 19.36
CA LYS A 294 24.33 -18.58 18.50
C LYS A 294 23.23 -19.35 17.78
N LEU A 295 21.99 -19.24 18.26
CA LEU A 295 20.84 -19.96 17.76
C LEU A 295 19.96 -19.07 16.90
N THR A 296 19.31 -19.68 15.92
CA THR A 296 18.28 -19.04 15.12
C THR A 296 17.03 -19.91 15.03
N VAL A 297 15.93 -19.35 14.55
CA VAL A 297 14.70 -20.08 14.23
C VAL A 297 14.45 -20.04 12.72
N GLN A 298 13.93 -21.13 12.18
CA GLN A 298 13.53 -21.18 10.78
C GLN A 298 12.25 -20.38 10.55
N ASP A 299 12.04 -19.93 9.31
CA ASP A 299 10.85 -19.19 8.92
C ASP A 299 9.54 -19.94 9.21
N VAL A 300 9.53 -21.26 9.03
CA VAL A 300 8.37 -22.10 9.35
C VAL A 300 7.99 -22.05 10.84
N GLU A 301 8.97 -21.89 11.72
CA GLU A 301 8.72 -21.79 13.17
C GLU A 301 8.23 -20.39 13.54
N ILE A 302 8.81 -19.33 12.96
CA ILE A 302 8.30 -17.96 13.12
C ILE A 302 6.83 -17.88 12.67
N ASP A 303 6.50 -18.52 11.55
CA ASP A 303 5.14 -18.61 11.02
C ASP A 303 4.20 -19.34 11.98
N ARG A 304 4.65 -20.44 12.60
CA ARG A 304 3.90 -21.19 13.60
C ARG A 304 3.60 -20.33 14.83
N LEU A 305 4.61 -19.65 15.37
CA LEU A 305 4.48 -18.76 16.53
C LEU A 305 3.50 -17.62 16.25
N THR A 306 3.63 -16.98 15.08
CA THR A 306 2.77 -15.87 14.65
C THR A 306 1.32 -16.31 14.50
N LYS A 307 1.06 -17.47 13.87
CA LYS A 307 -0.29 -18.05 13.77
C LYS A 307 -0.89 -18.33 15.15
N GLY A 308 -0.09 -18.85 16.09
CA GLY A 308 -0.50 -19.07 17.47
C GLY A 308 -0.92 -17.77 18.17
N HIS A 309 -0.16 -16.69 17.95
CA HIS A 309 -0.48 -15.35 18.47
C HIS A 309 -1.77 -14.79 17.89
N ILE A 310 -1.96 -14.84 16.57
CA ILE A 310 -3.19 -14.39 15.92
C ILE A 310 -4.39 -15.12 16.51
N ALA A 311 -4.34 -16.46 16.64
CA ALA A 311 -5.42 -17.24 17.22
C ALA A 311 -5.68 -16.88 18.70
N SER A 312 -4.63 -16.65 19.48
CA SER A 312 -4.74 -16.23 20.89
C SER A 312 -5.37 -14.85 21.03
N PHE A 313 -4.93 -13.87 20.23
CA PHE A 313 -5.49 -12.54 20.22
C PHE A 313 -6.92 -12.51 19.70
N GLU A 314 -7.26 -13.32 18.70
CA GLU A 314 -8.64 -13.45 18.24
C GLU A 314 -9.57 -13.89 19.37
N ARG A 315 -9.17 -14.88 20.18
CA ARG A 315 -9.95 -15.30 21.36
C ARG A 315 -10.14 -14.16 22.36
N LYS A 316 -9.08 -13.38 22.62
CA LYS A 316 -9.13 -12.24 23.55
C LYS A 316 -9.99 -11.10 23.01
N LEU A 317 -9.90 -10.82 21.70
CA LEU A 317 -10.74 -9.83 21.01
C LEU A 317 -12.21 -10.25 21.05
N LYS A 318 -12.53 -11.53 20.79
CA LYS A 318 -13.90 -12.06 20.95
C LYS A 318 -14.42 -11.95 22.37
N ALA A 319 -13.58 -12.17 23.38
CA ALA A 319 -13.97 -12.00 24.78
C ALA A 319 -14.22 -10.53 25.16
N GLN A 320 -13.46 -9.59 24.59
CA GLN A 320 -13.61 -8.15 24.86
C GLN A 320 -14.73 -7.49 24.05
N TYR A 321 -14.95 -7.96 22.82
CA TYR A 321 -15.97 -7.51 21.88
C TYR A 321 -16.77 -8.74 21.40
N PRO A 322 -17.88 -9.10 22.06
CA PRO A 322 -18.68 -10.27 21.68
C PRO A 322 -19.14 -10.25 20.22
N GLN A 323 -19.33 -9.05 19.64
CA GLN A 323 -19.69 -8.85 18.23
C GLN A 323 -18.52 -8.95 17.23
N PHE A 324 -17.30 -9.27 17.70
CA PHE A 324 -16.07 -9.25 16.88
C PHE A 324 -16.19 -10.03 15.57
N GLY A 325 -16.87 -11.18 15.58
CA GLY A 325 -17.07 -12.00 14.38
C GLY A 325 -17.77 -11.25 13.24
N GLY A 326 -18.73 -10.40 13.59
CA GLY A 326 -19.51 -9.58 12.66
C GLY A 326 -18.87 -8.25 12.27
N PHE A 327 -17.72 -7.89 12.85
CA PHE A 327 -17.05 -6.65 12.48
C PHE A 327 -16.54 -6.65 11.03
N PRO A 328 -16.55 -5.50 10.35
CA PRO A 328 -15.86 -5.32 9.08
C PRO A 328 -14.36 -5.64 9.23
N ASP A 329 -13.74 -6.14 8.17
CA ASP A 329 -12.33 -6.54 8.22
C ASP A 329 -11.40 -5.39 8.56
N ASN A 330 -11.72 -4.16 8.13
CA ASN A 330 -10.93 -2.98 8.50
C ASN A 330 -10.88 -2.76 10.02
N VAL A 331 -12.01 -2.99 10.70
CA VAL A 331 -12.07 -2.94 12.17
C VAL A 331 -11.27 -4.09 12.78
N LYS A 332 -11.38 -5.29 12.22
CA LYS A 332 -10.59 -6.45 12.68
C LYS A 332 -9.08 -6.18 12.55
N TYR A 333 -8.62 -5.65 11.41
CA TYR A 333 -7.22 -5.27 11.21
C TYR A 333 -6.76 -4.19 12.16
N ALA A 334 -7.59 -3.16 12.41
CA ALA A 334 -7.29 -2.12 13.39
C ALA A 334 -7.15 -2.72 14.80
N LEU A 335 -8.09 -3.57 15.22
CA LEU A 335 -8.05 -4.23 16.52
C LEU A 335 -6.87 -5.18 16.68
N PHE A 336 -6.51 -5.91 15.62
CA PHE A 336 -5.29 -6.73 15.62
C PHE A 336 -4.04 -5.85 15.74
N ASP A 337 -3.87 -4.79 14.94
CA ASP A 337 -2.68 -3.92 15.08
C ASP A 337 -2.60 -3.28 16.47
N MET A 338 -3.74 -2.86 17.03
CA MET A 338 -3.82 -2.32 18.38
C MET A 338 -3.43 -3.35 19.44
N ILE A 339 -3.97 -4.57 19.40
CA ILE A 339 -3.67 -5.61 20.40
C ILE A 339 -2.25 -6.18 20.26
N PHE A 340 -1.69 -6.23 19.05
CA PHE A 340 -0.28 -6.62 18.85
C PHE A 340 0.66 -5.59 19.47
N ASN A 341 0.41 -4.30 19.26
CA ASN A 341 1.26 -3.26 19.82
C ASN A 341 1.11 -3.09 21.34
N LEU A 342 -0.12 -3.14 21.85
CA LEU A 342 -0.43 -2.77 23.23
C LEU A 342 -0.50 -3.97 24.18
N GLY A 343 -0.66 -5.17 23.62
CA GLY A 343 -1.15 -6.33 24.33
C GLY A 343 -2.63 -6.19 24.75
N PRO A 344 -3.25 -7.28 25.24
CA PRO A 344 -4.66 -7.30 25.64
C PRO A 344 -4.99 -6.32 26.77
N SER A 345 -4.16 -6.29 27.81
CA SER A 345 -4.36 -5.38 28.95
C SER A 345 -4.15 -3.92 28.57
N GLY A 346 -3.20 -3.63 27.68
CA GLY A 346 -2.95 -2.28 27.18
C GLY A 346 -4.13 -1.76 26.38
N LEU A 347 -4.62 -2.56 25.42
CA LEU A 347 -5.83 -2.24 24.65
C LEU A 347 -7.03 -2.02 25.58
N LYS A 348 -7.26 -2.91 26.55
CA LYS A 348 -8.41 -2.81 27.47
C LYS A 348 -8.34 -1.57 28.36
N ASN A 349 -7.20 -1.32 28.98
CA ASN A 349 -7.11 -0.37 30.10
C ASN A 349 -6.70 1.04 29.67
N LYS A 350 -5.92 1.19 28.60
CA LYS A 350 -5.38 2.50 28.17
C LYS A 350 -6.22 3.21 27.12
N PHE A 351 -7.14 2.50 26.47
CA PHE A 351 -7.95 3.01 25.35
C PHE A 351 -9.46 2.92 25.62
N PRO A 352 -9.98 3.45 26.76
CA PRO A 352 -11.38 3.28 27.13
C PRO A 352 -12.36 3.94 26.14
N LYS A 353 -12.04 5.12 25.61
CA LYS A 353 -12.87 5.84 24.64
C LYS A 353 -12.93 5.12 23.29
N PHE A 354 -11.77 4.72 22.75
CA PHE A 354 -11.67 3.84 21.59
C PHE A 354 -12.50 2.57 21.77
N ASN A 355 -12.37 1.90 22.92
CA ASN A 355 -13.11 0.66 23.20
C ASN A 355 -14.62 0.88 23.27
N LYS A 356 -15.06 2.02 23.81
CA LYS A 356 -16.48 2.41 23.80
C LYS A 356 -16.96 2.62 22.36
N ALA A 357 -16.24 3.42 21.57
CA ALA A 357 -16.57 3.70 20.18
C ALA A 357 -16.64 2.44 19.31
N ILE A 358 -15.68 1.51 19.45
CA ILE A 358 -15.71 0.21 18.76
C ILE A 358 -16.97 -0.59 19.12
N LYS A 359 -17.38 -0.59 20.39
CA LYS A 359 -18.58 -1.32 20.83
C LYS A 359 -19.88 -0.71 20.29
N GLU A 360 -19.89 0.60 20.11
CA GLU A 360 -21.03 1.38 19.61
C GLU A 360 -21.04 1.49 18.07
N ASN A 361 -20.07 0.88 17.38
CA ASN A 361 -19.84 1.02 15.94
C ASN A 361 -19.58 2.48 15.48
N ASP A 362 -19.10 3.33 16.39
CA ASP A 362 -18.70 4.71 16.10
C ASP A 362 -17.27 4.73 15.54
N TRP A 363 -17.16 4.48 14.23
CA TRP A 363 -15.87 4.36 13.55
C TRP A 363 -15.11 5.68 13.46
N ALA A 364 -15.81 6.82 13.47
CA ALA A 364 -15.18 8.13 13.44
C ALA A 364 -14.43 8.38 14.75
N THR A 365 -15.12 8.25 15.88
CA THR A 365 -14.49 8.40 17.20
C THR A 365 -13.45 7.32 17.44
N ALA A 366 -13.69 6.08 17.00
CA ALA A 366 -12.67 5.03 17.09
C ALA A 366 -11.41 5.38 16.30
N ALA A 367 -11.51 5.98 15.11
CA ALA A 367 -10.35 6.43 14.35
C ALA A 367 -9.56 7.49 15.15
N ASP A 368 -10.24 8.54 15.61
CA ASP A 368 -9.60 9.66 16.34
C ASP A 368 -8.96 9.19 17.66
N GLU A 369 -9.58 8.25 18.37
CA GLU A 369 -9.10 7.71 19.65
C GLU A 369 -8.09 6.54 19.49
N SER A 370 -7.73 6.14 18.26
CA SER A 370 -6.81 5.01 18.01
C SER A 370 -5.31 5.37 18.14
N HIS A 371 -4.98 6.65 18.25
CA HIS A 371 -3.60 7.14 18.21
C HIS A 371 -2.78 6.68 19.43
N ARG A 372 -1.59 6.10 19.18
CA ARG A 372 -0.67 5.58 20.20
C ARG A 372 0.60 6.43 20.25
N THR A 373 1.15 6.66 21.45
CA THR A 373 2.24 7.62 21.67
C THR A 373 3.65 7.05 21.54
N LYS A 374 3.83 5.72 21.56
CA LYS A 374 5.14 5.05 21.56
C LYS A 374 5.46 4.32 20.26
N ILE A 375 4.84 4.73 19.15
CA ILE A 375 5.05 4.13 17.82
C ILE A 375 5.23 5.20 16.76
N GLN A 376 5.69 4.78 15.59
CA GLN A 376 5.87 5.68 14.45
C GLN A 376 4.52 6.11 13.86
N GLU A 377 4.44 7.35 13.44
CA GLU A 377 3.19 7.94 12.97
C GLU A 377 2.56 7.31 11.72
N PRO A 378 3.32 6.72 10.77
CA PRO A 378 2.73 5.92 9.70
C PRO A 378 1.86 4.75 10.20
N ARG A 379 2.22 4.13 11.33
CA ARG A 379 1.44 3.03 11.93
C ARG A 379 0.14 3.54 12.57
N ASN A 380 0.17 4.71 13.19
CA ASN A 380 -1.05 5.39 13.66
C ASN A 380 -1.96 5.77 12.49
N THR A 381 -1.39 6.38 11.44
CA THR A 381 -2.12 6.76 10.22
C THR A 381 -2.79 5.55 9.57
N TYR A 382 -2.11 4.39 9.53
CA TYR A 382 -2.67 3.14 9.02
C TYR A 382 -3.95 2.73 9.76
N VAL A 383 -3.92 2.66 11.09
CA VAL A 383 -5.09 2.27 11.90
C VAL A 383 -6.20 3.31 11.82
N TYR A 384 -5.85 4.59 11.85
CA TYR A 384 -6.78 5.69 11.65
C TYR A 384 -7.56 5.51 10.34
N ASN A 385 -6.85 5.31 9.24
CA ASN A 385 -7.45 5.17 7.91
C ASN A 385 -8.33 3.92 7.78
N LEU A 386 -7.94 2.79 8.39
CA LEU A 386 -8.80 1.60 8.42
C LEU A 386 -10.16 1.90 9.05
N LEU A 387 -10.20 2.63 10.16
CA LEU A 387 -11.45 2.95 10.85
C LEU A 387 -12.23 4.06 10.14
N LYS A 388 -11.53 5.13 9.72
CA LYS A 388 -12.14 6.27 9.03
C LYS A 388 -12.77 5.87 7.68
N SER A 389 -12.24 4.82 7.05
CA SER A 389 -12.78 4.25 5.80
C SER A 389 -14.23 3.76 5.89
N LEU A 390 -14.77 3.58 7.09
CA LEU A 390 -16.13 3.11 7.32
C LEU A 390 -17.12 4.25 7.61
N VAL A 391 -16.64 5.50 7.64
CA VAL A 391 -17.45 6.70 7.89
C VAL A 391 -17.94 7.25 6.55
N PRO A 392 -19.26 7.33 6.31
CA PRO A 392 -19.79 7.95 5.10
C PRO A 392 -19.34 9.41 4.98
N GLN A 393 -18.92 9.83 3.79
CA GLN A 393 -18.64 11.23 3.53
C GLN A 393 -19.97 11.98 3.45
N MET A 394 -20.16 12.99 4.31
CA MET A 394 -21.33 13.88 4.29
C MET A 394 -21.33 14.79 3.07
#